data_AF-A0A3S0FZ63-F1
#
_entry.id   AF-A0A3S0FZ63-F1
#
_cell.length_a   1.000
_cell.length_b   1.000
_cell.length_c   1.000
_cell.angle_alpha   90.00
_cell.angle_beta   90.00
_cell.angle_gamma   90.00
#
_symmetry.space_group_name_H-M   'P 1'
#
loop_
_entity.id
_entity.type
_entity.pdbx_description
1 polymer ?
#
loop_
_entity_poly.entity_id
_entity_poly.type
_entity_poly.pdbx_seq_one_letter_code
_entity_poly.pdbx_strand_id
1 'polypeptide(L)' 'DLAAQTVTRPDGVSYHFEIDAFRKECLLNGWDDIGLTLRHADLIKEFEARRRIEQPWLFA' A
#
# COMPACT_ATOMS: atom_id res chain seq x y z
N ASP A 1 11.91 15.35 -5.65
CA ASP A 1 12.05 13.89 -5.84
C ASP A 1 11.62 13.21 -4.55
N LEU A 2 10.57 12.40 -4.60
CA LEU A 2 10.07 11.68 -3.43
C LEU A 2 10.95 10.47 -3.08
N ALA A 3 11.51 9.77 -4.06
CA ALA A 3 12.36 8.60 -3.83
C ALA A 3 13.66 9.01 -3.11
N ALA A 4 14.29 10.08 -3.59
CA ALA A 4 15.46 10.69 -2.97
C ALA A 4 15.13 11.55 -1.74
N GLN A 5 13.84 11.86 -1.49
CA GLN A 5 13.40 12.74 -0.41
C GLN A 5 14.10 14.12 -0.45
N THR A 6 14.13 14.72 -1.65
CA THR A 6 14.76 16.02 -1.87
C THR A 6 13.87 16.97 -2.64
N VAL A 7 14.01 18.26 -2.34
CA VAL A 7 13.45 19.36 -3.13
C VAL A 7 14.63 20.17 -3.68
N THR A 8 14.75 20.21 -5.00
CA THR A 8 15.81 20.96 -5.70
C THR A 8 15.22 22.24 -6.27
N ARG A 9 15.81 23.38 -5.91
CA ARG A 9 15.44 24.71 -6.42
C ARG A 9 16.03 24.93 -7.83
N PRO A 10 15.51 25.93 -8.58
CA PRO A 10 16.07 26.27 -9.90
C PRO A 10 17.56 26.66 -9.90
N ASP A 11 18.08 27.13 -8.76
CA ASP A 11 19.50 27.46 -8.56
C ASP A 11 20.38 26.23 -8.26
N GLY A 12 19.80 25.02 -8.28
CA GLY A 12 20.51 23.76 -8.04
C GLY A 12 20.68 23.38 -6.57
N VAL A 13 20.28 24.24 -5.63
CA VAL A 13 20.35 23.91 -4.20
C VAL A 13 19.28 22.87 -3.86
N SER A 14 19.70 21.80 -3.18
CA SER A 14 18.84 20.69 -2.79
C SER A 14 18.64 20.64 -1.27
N TYR A 15 17.40 20.41 -0.85
CA TYR A 15 17.01 20.29 0.55
C TYR A 15 16.41 18.91 0.80
N HIS A 16 16.88 18.25 1.86
CA HIS A 16 16.30 17.00 2.32
C HIS A 16 15.01 17.25 3.12
N PHE A 17 14.06 16.32 3.03
CA PHE A 17 12.88 16.29 3.89
C PHE A 17 12.60 14.88 4.39
N GLU A 18 11.98 14.78 5.55
CA GLU A 18 11.56 13.49 6.11
C GLU A 18 10.08 13.23 5.88
N ILE A 19 9.74 11.97 5.66
CA ILE A 19 8.37 11.47 5.56
C ILE A 19 8.35 10.05 6.13
N ASP A 20 7.22 9.66 6.71
CA ASP A 20 6.99 8.28 7.12
C ASP A 20 7.22 7.29 5.97
N ALA A 21 7.90 6.18 6.28
CA ALA A 21 8.33 5.21 5.27
C ALA A 21 7.15 4.54 4.56
N PHE A 22 6.08 4.24 5.30
CA PHE A 22 4.87 3.64 4.74
C PHE A 22 4.16 4.63 3.82
N ARG A 23 3.98 5.88 4.26
CA ARG A 23 3.43 6.95 3.38
C ARG A 23 4.25 7.15 2.12
N LYS A 24 5.58 7.13 2.21
CA LYS A 24 6.46 7.20 1.04
C LYS A 24 6.21 6.04 0.07
N GLU A 25 6.13 4.81 0.57
CA GLU A 25 5.85 3.62 -0.25
C GLU A 25 4.49 3.73 -0.95
N CYS A 26 3.43 4.14 -0.23
CA CYS A 26 2.11 4.35 -0.82
C CYS A 26 2.13 5.41 -1.91
N LEU A 27 2.75 6.56 -1.66
CA LEU A 27 2.86 7.66 -2.64
C LEU A 27 3.67 7.27 -3.88
N LEU A 28 4.74 6.47 -3.72
CA LEU A 28 5.57 6.01 -4.83
C LEU A 28 4.86 4.98 -5.71
N ASN A 29 4.04 4.10 -5.12
CA ASN A 29 3.31 3.07 -5.84
C ASN A 29 1.88 3.47 -6.24
N GLY A 30 1.41 4.65 -5.80
CA GLY A 30 0.04 5.10 -6.01
C GLY A 30 -1.00 4.28 -5.24
N TRP A 31 -0.63 3.69 -4.09
CA TRP A 31 -1.55 2.89 -3.29
C TRP A 31 -2.40 3.76 -2.39
N ASP A 32 -3.70 3.51 -2.44
CA ASP A 32 -4.70 3.94 -1.47
C ASP A 32 -5.12 2.76 -0.57
N ASP A 33 -6.10 2.97 0.30
CA ASP A 33 -6.58 1.92 1.21
C ASP A 33 -7.13 0.69 0.47
N ILE A 34 -7.72 0.88 -0.72
CA ILE A 34 -8.20 -0.20 -1.58
C ILE A 34 -7.02 -0.96 -2.17
N GLY A 35 -6.04 -0.25 -2.74
CA GLY A 35 -4.82 -0.83 -3.30
C GLY A 35 -4.04 -1.63 -2.27
N LEU A 36 -3.93 -1.12 -1.03
CA LEU A 36 -3.33 -1.83 0.10
C LEU A 36 -4.09 -3.12 0.42
N THR A 37 -5.42 -3.07 0.43
CA THR A 37 -6.26 -4.26 0.65
C THR A 37 -6.09 -5.29 -0.46
N LEU A 38 -6.02 -4.85 -1.71
CA LEU A 38 -5.84 -5.72 -2.88
C LEU A 38 -4.49 -6.43 -2.91
N ARG A 39 -3.45 -5.89 -2.25
CA ARG A 39 -2.19 -6.62 -2.05
C ARG A 39 -2.37 -7.93 -1.29
N HIS A 40 -3.45 -8.07 -0.54
CA HIS A 40 -3.78 -9.28 0.21
C HIS A 40 -4.86 -10.12 -0.48
N ALA A 41 -5.20 -9.86 -1.74
CA ALA A 41 -6.31 -10.51 -2.44
C ALA A 41 -6.22 -12.05 -2.40
N ASP A 42 -5.03 -12.63 -2.55
CA ASP A 42 -4.87 -14.08 -2.53
C ASP A 42 -5.05 -14.67 -1.13
N LEU A 43 -4.53 -14.01 -0.09
CA LEU A 43 -4.78 -14.40 1.31
C LEU A 43 -6.27 -14.28 1.67
N ILE A 44 -6.94 -13.25 1.18
CA ILE A 44 -8.40 -13.08 1.35
C ILE A 44 -9.14 -14.24 0.68
N LYS A 45 -8.80 -14.58 -0.58
CA LYS A 45 -9.41 -15.72 -1.29
C LYS A 45 -9.19 -17.05 -0.55
N GLU A 46 -7.98 -17.32 -0.09
CA GLU A 46 -7.66 -18.53 0.67
C GLU A 46 -8.45 -18.61 1.97
N PHE A 47 -8.52 -17.50 2.71
CA PHE A 47 -9.31 -17.39 3.92
C PHE A 47 -10.80 -17.65 3.64
N GLU A 48 -11.37 -17.03 2.61
CA GLU A 48 -12.77 -17.22 2.21
C GLU A 48 -13.07 -18.65 1.77
N ALA A 49 -12.16 -19.27 1.00
CA ALA A 49 -12.31 -20.65 0.55
C ALA A 49 -12.35 -21.63 1.74
N ARG A 50 -11.45 -21.48 2.71
CA ARG A 50 -11.47 -22.27 3.95
C ARG A 50 -12.75 -22.05 4.73
N ARG A 51 -13.17 -20.79 4.88
CA ARG A 51 -14.36 -20.42 5.66
C ARG A 51 -15.66 -20.95 5.07
N ARG A 52 -15.76 -21.09 3.74
CA ARG A 52 -16.91 -21.74 3.08
C ARG A 52 -17.08 -23.20 3.50
N ILE A 53 -15.99 -23.91 3.77
CA ILE A 53 -16.01 -25.30 4.22
C ILE A 53 -16.33 -25.38 5.72
N GLU A 54 -15.70 -24.52 6.52
CA GLU A 54 -15.83 -24.54 7.99
C GLU A 54 -17.17 -23.97 8.48
N GLN A 55 -17.73 -22.99 7.77
CA GLN A 55 -18.93 -22.24 8.15
C GLN A 55 -19.92 -22.15 6.97
N PRO A 56 -20.42 -23.29 6.47
CA PRO A 56 -21.27 -23.32 5.27
C PRO A 56 -22.57 -22.51 5.43
N TRP A 57 -23.10 -22.37 6.65
CA TRP A 57 -24.29 -21.58 6.95
C TRP A 57 -24.13 -20.07 6.69
N LEU A 58 -22.90 -19.56 6.57
CA LEU A 58 -22.64 -18.15 6.26
C LEU A 58 -22.83 -17.84 4.76
N PHE A 59 -22.88 -18.87 3.91
CA PHE A 59 -22.90 -18.76 2.45
C PHE A 59 -24.13 -19.42 1.80
N ALA A 60 -25.12 -19.81 2.60
CA ALA A 60 -26.36 -20.45 2.17
C ALA A 60 -27.41 -19.46 1.68
#